data_AF-A0A953AWV6-F1
#
_entry.id   AF-A0A953AWV6-F1
#
_cell.length_a   1.000
_cell.length_b   1.000
_cell.length_c   1.000
_cell.angle_alpha   90.00
_cell.angle_beta   90.00
_cell.angle_gamma   90.00
#
_symmetry.space_group_name_H-M   'P 1'
#
loop_
_entity.id
_entity.type
_entity.pdbx_description
1 polymer ?
#
loop_
_entity_poly.entity_id
_entity_poly.type
_entity_poly.pdbx_seq_one_letter_code
_entity_poly.pdbx_strand_id
1 'polypeptide(L)'
;MLSELRRRLIEALRSVAPLLGLICLLQFTFVHAPAALFVQFLAGSTLVVAGLLLLFLGIDLGILPMGRFIGAEMPRMGSVALIVGVGFALGFATTVAEPDVLVLAHQVHEISEGAINGTVVLYVIGMGVAVFTALAMARMVYG
;
A
#
# COMPACT_ATOMS: atom_id res chain seq x y z
N MET A 1 15.28 -20.79 5.23
CA MET A 1 13.80 -20.83 5.30
C MET A 1 13.26 -20.31 6.62
N LEU A 2 13.63 -20.88 7.77
CA LEU A 2 13.15 -20.40 9.08
C LEU A 2 13.59 -18.96 9.43
N SER A 3 14.79 -18.56 9.01
CA SER A 3 15.28 -17.18 9.15
C SER A 3 14.47 -16.17 8.34
N GLU A 4 14.09 -16.53 7.11
CA GLU A 4 13.28 -15.68 6.23
C GLU A 4 11.87 -15.54 6.79
N LEU A 5 11.26 -16.64 7.23
CA LEU A 5 9.93 -16.62 7.84
C LEU A 5 9.90 -15.74 9.10
N ARG A 6 10.93 -15.84 9.95
CA ARG A 6 11.08 -14.99 11.15
C ARG A 6 11.24 -13.52 10.78
N ARG A 7 12.01 -13.21 9.73
CA ARG A 7 12.19 -11.84 9.25
C ARG A 7 10.86 -11.24 8.75
N ARG A 8 10.12 -11.99 7.93
CA ARG A 8 8.80 -11.56 7.41
C ARG A 8 7.76 -11.41 8.51
N LEU A 9 7.82 -12.26 9.53
CA LEU A 9 6.98 -12.12 10.72
C LEU A 9 7.29 -10.81 11.47
N ILE A 10 8.57 -10.43 11.61
CA ILE A 10 8.94 -9.14 12.22
C ILE A 10 8.49 -7.97 11.34
N GLU A 11 8.61 -8.07 10.01
CA GLU A 11 8.13 -7.04 9.08
C GLU A 11 6.61 -6.86 9.19
N ALA A 12 5.83 -7.94 9.12
CA ALA A 12 4.38 -7.90 9.30
C ALA A 12 3.98 -7.34 10.67
N LEU A 13 4.67 -7.75 11.74
CA LEU A 13 4.40 -7.23 13.08
C LEU A 13 4.68 -5.73 13.16
N ARG A 14 5.78 -5.25 12.57
CA ARG A 14 6.14 -3.82 12.55
C ARG A 14 5.14 -2.98 11.74
N SER A 15 4.60 -3.51 10.65
CA SER A 15 3.59 -2.80 9.86
C SER A 15 2.30 -2.56 10.63
N VAL A 16 1.89 -3.52 11.47
CA VAL A 16 0.59 -3.47 12.17
C VAL A 16 0.73 -2.97 13.62
N ALA A 17 1.91 -3.07 14.22
CA ALA A 17 2.22 -2.61 15.58
C ALA A 17 1.78 -1.18 15.89
N PRO A 18 2.05 -0.14 15.05
CA PRO A 18 1.64 1.23 15.39
C PRO A 18 0.11 1.36 15.47
N LEU A 19 -0.63 0.69 14.58
CA LEU A 19 -2.09 0.70 14.59
C LEU A 19 -2.64 -0.03 15.82
N LEU A 20 -2.15 -1.23 16.13
CA LEU A 20 -2.59 -1.97 17.33
C LEU A 20 -2.23 -1.24 18.60
N GLY A 21 -1.03 -0.66 18.67
CA GLY A 21 -0.59 0.15 19.79
C GLY A 21 -1.51 1.35 20.02
N LEU A 22 -1.88 2.06 18.95
CA LEU A 22 -2.81 3.18 19.02
C LEU A 22 -4.20 2.73 19.50
N ILE A 23 -4.75 1.64 18.95
CA ILE A 23 -6.08 1.14 19.34
C ILE A 23 -6.06 0.69 20.81
N CYS A 24 -5.03 -0.02 21.25
CA CYS A 24 -4.87 -0.41 22.65
C CYS A 24 -4.79 0.82 23.56
N LEU A 25 -4.01 1.84 23.19
CA LEU A 25 -3.89 3.08 23.96
C LEU A 25 -5.24 3.81 24.08
N LEU A 26 -5.97 3.94 22.96
CA LEU A 26 -7.29 4.56 22.94
C LEU A 26 -8.32 3.76 23.74
N GLN A 27 -8.26 2.43 23.69
CA GLN A 27 -9.13 1.54 24.46
C GLN A 27 -8.98 1.77 25.98
N PHE A 28 -7.74 1.91 26.47
CA PHE A 28 -7.47 2.11 27.89
C PHE A 28 -7.66 3.56 28.38
N THR A 29 -7.64 4.55 27.47
CA THR A 29 -7.69 5.97 27.85
C THR A 29 -9.06 6.61 27.60
N PHE A 30 -9.64 6.42 26.42
CA PHE A 30 -10.83 7.16 25.97
C PHE A 30 -12.04 6.28 25.73
N VAL A 31 -11.88 5.16 25.00
CA VAL A 31 -13.01 4.40 24.45
C VAL A 31 -13.72 3.54 25.50
N HIS A 32 -12.99 2.90 26.42
CA HIS A 32 -13.55 2.04 27.46
C HIS A 32 -14.56 0.98 26.95
N ALA A 33 -14.29 0.37 25.78
CA ALA A 33 -15.22 -0.61 25.20
C ALA A 33 -15.38 -1.86 26.09
N PRO A 34 -16.52 -2.59 25.99
CA PRO A 34 -16.72 -3.84 26.70
C PRO A 34 -15.58 -4.84 26.46
N ALA A 35 -15.17 -5.55 27.52
CA ALA A 35 -14.05 -6.50 27.45
C ALA A 35 -14.22 -7.56 26.36
N ALA A 36 -15.45 -8.00 26.08
CA ALA A 36 -15.73 -8.95 25.01
C ALA A 36 -15.31 -8.42 23.61
N LEU A 37 -15.56 -7.15 23.33
CA LEU A 37 -15.20 -6.51 22.06
C LEU A 37 -13.69 -6.34 21.95
N PHE A 38 -13.01 -6.02 23.04
CA PHE A 38 -11.55 -5.91 23.07
C PHE A 38 -10.87 -7.27 22.84
N VAL A 39 -11.38 -8.35 23.45
CA VAL A 39 -10.88 -9.72 23.18
C VAL A 39 -11.10 -10.11 21.73
N GLN A 40 -12.25 -9.76 21.14
CA GLN A 40 -12.51 -9.99 19.71
C GLN A 40 -11.53 -9.21 18.83
N PHE A 41 -11.20 -7.97 19.19
CA PHE A 41 -10.17 -7.18 18.51
C PHE A 41 -8.79 -7.84 18.59
N LEU A 42 -8.38 -8.33 19.77
CA LEU A 42 -7.10 -9.06 19.89
C LEU A 42 -7.08 -10.32 19.01
N ALA A 43 -8.15 -11.12 19.02
CA ALA A 43 -8.25 -12.31 18.18
C ALA A 43 -8.26 -11.97 16.67
N GLY A 44 -8.91 -10.86 16.29
CA GLY A 44 -8.86 -10.36 14.92
C GLY A 44 -7.45 -9.89 14.53
N SER A 45 -6.75 -9.20 15.44
CA SER A 45 -5.40 -8.69 15.18
C SER A 45 -4.39 -9.81 14.93
N THR A 46 -4.49 -10.93 15.65
CA THR A 46 -3.63 -12.09 15.42
C THR A 46 -3.91 -12.73 14.06
N LEU A 47 -5.18 -12.80 13.65
CA LEU A 47 -5.57 -13.26 12.32
C LEU A 47 -5.03 -12.35 11.21
N VAL A 48 -5.06 -11.03 11.40
CA VAL A 48 -4.47 -10.06 10.45
C VAL A 48 -2.96 -10.28 10.32
N VAL A 49 -2.24 -10.44 11.42
CA VAL A 49 -0.78 -10.71 11.39
C VAL A 49 -0.49 -12.02 10.66
N ALA A 50 -1.27 -13.07 10.92
CA ALA A 50 -1.13 -14.34 10.20
C ALA A 50 -1.42 -14.20 8.70
N GLY A 51 -2.49 -13.49 8.34
CA GLY A 51 -2.86 -13.22 6.95
C GLY A 51 -1.82 -12.41 6.19
N LEU A 52 -1.28 -11.35 6.81
CA LEU A 52 -0.22 -10.54 6.23
C LEU A 52 1.08 -11.31 6.06
N LEU A 53 1.43 -12.19 7.02
CA LEU A 53 2.59 -13.06 6.88
C LEU A 53 2.46 -13.97 5.65
N LEU A 54 1.29 -14.60 5.46
CA LEU A 54 1.02 -15.44 4.30
C LEU A 54 1.01 -14.63 3.00
N LEU A 55 0.41 -13.43 3.00
CA LEU A 55 0.36 -12.53 1.86
C LEU A 55 1.77 -12.09 1.42
N PHE A 56 2.59 -11.61 2.34
CA PHE A 56 3.95 -11.16 2.04
C PHE A 56 4.81 -12.31 1.52
N LEU A 57 4.71 -13.49 2.14
CA LEU A 57 5.41 -14.68 1.65
C LEU A 57 4.96 -15.06 0.23
N GLY A 58 3.66 -14.97 -0.06
CA GLY A 58 3.12 -15.20 -1.41
C GLY A 58 3.62 -14.18 -2.44
N ILE A 59 3.69 -12.90 -2.07
CA ILE A 59 4.21 -11.83 -2.93
C ILE A 59 5.70 -12.04 -3.22
N ASP A 60 6.51 -12.34 -2.21
CA ASP A 60 7.96 -12.52 -2.36
C ASP A 60 8.33 -13.75 -3.22
N LEU A 61 7.56 -14.82 -3.11
CA LEU A 61 7.82 -16.05 -3.87
C LEU A 61 7.21 -16.03 -5.28
N GLY A 62 6.11 -15.29 -5.48
CA GLY A 62 5.37 -15.27 -6.73
C GLY A 62 5.50 -13.97 -7.53
N ILE A 63 4.86 -12.92 -7.04
CA ILE A 63 4.64 -11.67 -7.80
C ILE A 63 5.95 -10.88 -7.95
N LEU A 64 6.74 -10.77 -6.89
CA LEU A 64 7.93 -9.92 -6.86
C LEU A 64 9.05 -10.42 -7.79
N PRO A 65 9.38 -11.73 -7.84
CA PRO A 65 10.32 -12.26 -8.83
C PRO A 65 9.84 -11.99 -10.26
N MET A 66 8.55 -12.23 -10.55
CA MET A 66 7.97 -11.96 -11.87
C MET A 66 8.13 -10.49 -12.27
N GLY A 67 7.82 -9.55 -11.37
CA GLY A 67 8.00 -8.13 -11.60
C GLY A 67 9.47 -7.75 -11.86
N ARG A 68 10.42 -8.34 -11.13
CA ARG A 68 11.86 -8.12 -11.35
C ARG A 68 12.34 -8.67 -12.69
N PHE A 69 11.87 -9.84 -13.10
CA PHE A 69 12.22 -10.41 -14.41
C PHE A 69 11.72 -9.54 -15.56
N ILE A 70 10.45 -9.12 -15.51
CA ILE A 70 9.87 -8.24 -16.52
C ILE A 70 10.59 -6.88 -16.53
N GLY A 71 10.84 -6.32 -15.34
CA GLY A 71 11.55 -5.05 -15.18
C GLY A 71 12.99 -5.07 -15.68
N ALA A 72 13.72 -6.19 -15.51
CA ALA A 72 15.11 -6.32 -15.96
C ALA A 72 15.24 -6.42 -17.48
N GLU A 73 14.22 -6.94 -18.17
CA GLU A 73 14.20 -7.02 -19.65
C GLU A 73 13.76 -5.71 -20.31
N MET A 74 12.99 -4.85 -19.63
CA MET A 74 12.52 -3.58 -20.21
C MET A 74 13.65 -2.66 -20.74
N PRO A 75 14.78 -2.43 -20.02
CA PRO A 75 15.90 -1.64 -20.55
C PRO A 75 16.59 -2.25 -21.75
N ARG A 76 16.56 -3.58 -21.91
CA ARG A 76 17.19 -4.27 -23.04
C ARG A 76 16.44 -4.02 -24.35
N MET A 77 15.18 -3.61 -24.28
CA MET A 77 14.39 -3.18 -25.45
C MET A 77 14.84 -1.83 -26.02
N GLY A 78 15.69 -1.06 -25.32
CA GLY A 78 16.29 0.19 -25.81
C GLY A 78 15.36 1.40 -25.88
N SER A 79 14.07 1.26 -25.52
CA SER A 79 13.09 2.35 -25.55
C SER A 79 12.85 2.94 -24.17
N VAL A 80 13.44 4.11 -23.90
CA VAL A 80 13.21 4.87 -22.65
C VAL A 80 11.74 5.28 -22.52
N ALA A 81 11.08 5.62 -23.63
CA ALA A 81 9.67 5.96 -23.65
C ALA A 81 8.78 4.81 -23.13
N LEU A 82 9.15 3.56 -23.41
CA LEU A 82 8.42 2.39 -22.91
C LEU A 82 8.57 2.24 -21.40
N ILE A 83 9.80 2.38 -20.87
CA ILE A 83 10.07 2.30 -19.42
C ILE A 83 9.28 3.37 -18.66
N VAL A 84 9.32 4.61 -19.15
CA VAL A 84 8.62 5.75 -18.54
C VAL A 84 7.10 5.57 -18.65
N GLY A 85 6.60 5.12 -19.80
CA GLY A 85 5.18 4.86 -20.01
C GLY A 85 4.62 3.75 -19.13
N VAL A 86 5.37 2.64 -18.95
CA VAL A 86 4.97 1.56 -18.04
C VAL A 86 5.02 2.03 -16.59
N GLY A 87 6.05 2.77 -16.19
CA GLY A 87 6.14 3.36 -14.85
C GLY A 87 4.98 4.31 -14.54
N PHE A 88 4.61 5.15 -15.51
CA PHE A 88 3.45 6.02 -15.42
C PHE A 88 2.16 5.22 -15.24
N ALA A 89 1.93 4.23 -16.11
CA ALA A 89 0.72 3.42 -16.08
C ALA A 89 0.59 2.63 -14.76
N LEU A 90 1.68 2.03 -14.28
CA LEU A 90 1.70 1.33 -13.00
C LEU A 90 1.46 2.28 -11.84
N GLY A 91 2.16 3.42 -11.78
CA GLY A 91 1.97 4.41 -10.71
C GLY A 91 0.54 4.96 -10.66
N PHE A 92 -0.07 5.21 -11.81
CA PHE A 92 -1.47 5.62 -11.89
C PHE A 92 -2.41 4.51 -11.43
N ALA A 93 -2.25 3.30 -11.99
CA ALA A 93 -3.12 2.16 -11.71
C ALA A 93 -3.05 1.73 -10.24
N THR A 94 -1.87 1.73 -9.61
CA THR A 94 -1.73 1.36 -8.20
C THR A 94 -2.39 2.40 -7.30
N THR A 95 -2.24 3.69 -7.59
CA THR A 95 -2.83 4.77 -6.79
C THR A 95 -4.35 4.80 -6.90
N VAL A 96 -4.89 4.59 -8.10
CA VAL A 96 -6.35 4.54 -8.32
C VAL A 96 -6.96 3.25 -7.77
N ALA A 97 -6.20 2.17 -7.68
CA ALA A 97 -6.66 0.93 -7.05
C ALA A 97 -6.54 0.94 -5.51
N GLU A 98 -5.85 1.93 -4.94
CA GLU A 98 -5.57 1.99 -3.51
C GLU A 98 -6.82 2.41 -2.73
N PRO A 99 -7.40 1.52 -1.89
CA PRO A 99 -8.67 1.78 -1.22
C PRO A 99 -8.60 2.99 -0.28
N ASP A 100 -7.44 3.25 0.31
CA ASP A 100 -7.23 4.37 1.22
C ASP A 100 -7.37 5.72 0.49
N VAL A 101 -6.92 5.82 -0.76
CA VAL A 101 -7.08 7.02 -1.59
C VAL A 101 -8.54 7.21 -1.99
N LEU A 102 -9.28 6.13 -2.26
CA LEU A 102 -10.71 6.18 -2.53
C LEU A 102 -11.49 6.68 -1.31
N VAL A 103 -11.17 6.16 -0.12
CA VAL A 103 -11.79 6.59 1.14
C VAL A 103 -11.48 8.06 1.40
N LEU A 104 -10.24 8.50 1.20
CA LEU A 104 -9.87 9.92 1.32
C LEU A 104 -10.64 10.80 0.33
N ALA A 105 -10.77 10.38 -0.93
CA ALA A 105 -11.53 11.10 -1.94
C ALA A 105 -13.01 11.26 -1.57
N HIS A 106 -13.62 10.23 -0.98
CA HIS A 106 -14.97 10.29 -0.44
C HIS A 106 -15.07 11.25 0.76
N GLN A 107 -14.12 11.18 1.70
CA GLN A 107 -14.09 12.08 2.86
C GLN A 107 -13.96 13.55 2.44
N VAL A 108 -13.10 13.86 1.46
CA VAL A 108 -12.96 15.23 0.94
C VAL A 108 -14.27 15.71 0.31
N HIS A 109 -14.99 14.84 -0.40
CA HIS A 109 -16.27 15.19 -1.01
C HIS A 109 -17.34 15.50 0.05
N GLU A 110 -17.46 14.66 1.08
CA GLU A 110 -18.44 14.83 2.15
C GLU A 110 -18.15 16.07 3.00
N ILE A 111 -16.89 16.27 3.40
CA ILE A 111 -16.48 17.40 4.25
C ILE A 111 -16.57 18.74 3.50
N SER A 112 -16.43 18.72 2.18
CA SER A 112 -16.56 19.93 1.34
C SER A 112 -18.00 20.24 0.94
N GLU A 113 -19.00 19.52 1.46
CA GLU A 113 -20.42 19.64 1.07
C GLU A 113 -20.63 19.59 -0.46
N GLY A 114 -19.81 18.79 -1.15
CA GLY A 114 -19.86 18.66 -2.60
C GLY A 114 -19.17 19.77 -3.41
N ALA A 115 -18.54 20.77 -2.78
CA ALA A 115 -17.76 21.79 -3.49
C ALA A 115 -16.54 21.21 -4.23
N ILE A 116 -15.98 20.11 -3.73
CA ILE A 116 -14.89 19.35 -4.36
C ILE A 116 -15.41 17.96 -4.71
N ASN A 117 -15.28 17.56 -5.98
CA ASN A 117 -15.67 16.22 -6.42
C ASN A 117 -14.57 15.21 -6.07
N GLY A 118 -14.92 14.13 -5.35
CA GLY A 118 -13.98 13.09 -4.96
C GLY A 118 -13.27 12.42 -6.15
N THR A 119 -13.94 12.26 -7.29
CA THR A 119 -13.32 11.71 -8.51
C THR A 119 -12.19 12.61 -9.03
N VAL A 120 -12.33 13.94 -8.90
CA VAL A 120 -11.27 14.88 -9.27
C VAL A 120 -10.07 14.72 -8.35
N VAL A 121 -10.30 14.57 -7.04
CA VAL A 121 -9.24 14.33 -6.05
C VAL A 121 -8.48 13.05 -6.37
N LEU A 122 -9.19 11.95 -6.63
CA LEU A 122 -8.60 10.66 -7.00
C LEU A 122 -7.70 10.77 -8.23
N TYR A 123 -8.19 11.42 -9.30
CA TYR A 123 -7.40 11.59 -10.52
C TYR A 123 -6.23 12.54 -10.35
N VAL A 124 -6.36 13.62 -9.56
CA VAL A 124 -5.25 14.54 -9.30
C VAL A 124 -4.13 13.84 -8.53
N ILE A 125 -4.47 13.07 -7.48
CA ILE A 125 -3.49 12.28 -6.72
C ILE A 125 -2.86 11.21 -7.63
N GLY A 126 -3.68 10.45 -8.35
CA GLY A 126 -3.23 9.41 -9.27
C GLY A 126 -2.29 9.94 -10.35
N MET A 127 -2.64 11.06 -10.99
CA MET A 127 -1.81 11.72 -11.99
C MET A 127 -0.50 12.24 -11.38
N GLY A 128 -0.56 12.85 -10.19
CA GLY A 128 0.62 13.33 -9.48
C GLY A 128 1.62 12.19 -9.23
N VAL A 129 1.15 11.10 -8.61
CA VAL A 129 1.99 9.92 -8.35
C VAL A 129 2.53 9.33 -9.65
N ALA A 130 1.69 9.15 -10.66
CA ALA A 130 2.10 8.60 -11.96
C ALA A 130 3.22 9.42 -12.63
N VAL A 131 3.12 10.75 -12.62
CA VAL A 131 4.16 11.64 -13.15
C VAL A 131 5.45 11.50 -12.35
N PHE A 132 5.38 11.50 -11.01
CA PHE A 132 6.58 11.32 -10.17
C PHE A 132 7.23 9.95 -10.37
N THR A 133 6.44 8.88 -10.49
CA THR A 133 6.95 7.54 -10.80
C THR A 133 7.60 7.51 -12.18
N ALA A 134 6.98 8.11 -13.19
CA ALA A 134 7.54 8.21 -14.54
C ALA A 134 8.87 8.96 -14.55
N LEU A 135 8.96 10.08 -13.83
CA LEU A 135 10.20 10.85 -13.65
C LEU A 135 11.27 10.05 -12.88
N ALA A 136 10.88 9.30 -11.85
CA ALA A 136 11.79 8.43 -11.11
C ALA A 136 12.36 7.32 -12.02
N MET A 137 11.53 6.72 -12.87
CA MET A 137 11.98 5.74 -13.86
C MET A 137 12.89 6.37 -14.91
N ALA A 138 12.55 7.57 -15.42
CA ALA A 138 13.40 8.31 -16.34
C ALA A 138 14.77 8.61 -15.71
N ARG A 139 14.78 9.06 -14.44
CA ARG A 139 16.00 9.29 -13.69
C ARG A 139 16.85 8.03 -13.62
N MET A 140 16.30 6.89 -13.21
CA MET A 140 17.07 5.64 -13.14
C MET A 140 17.74 5.23 -14.46
N VAL A 141 17.18 5.62 -15.61
CA VAL A 141 17.78 5.35 -16.93
C VAL A 141 18.88 6.35 -17.29
N TYR A 142 18.73 7.62 -16.91
CA TYR A 142 19.66 8.70 -17.27
C TYR A 142 20.72 9.04 -16.20
N GLY A 143 20.55 8.62 -14.93
CA GLY A 143 21.43 8.90 -13.79
C GLY A 143 20.71 9.36 -12.53
#